data_AF-A0A5U8JIW0-F1
#
_entry.id   AF-A0A5U8JIW0-F1
#
_cell.length_a   1.000
_cell.length_b   1.000
_cell.length_c   1.000
_cell.angle_alpha   90.00
_cell.angle_beta   90.00
_cell.angle_gamma   90.00
#
_symmetry.space_group_name_H-M   'P 1'
#
loop_
_entity.id
_entity.type
_entity.pdbx_description
1 polymer ?
#
loop_
_entity_poly.entity_id
_entity_poly.type
_entity_poly.pdbx_seq_one_letter_code
_entity_poly.pdbx_strand_id
1 'polypeptide(L)'
;ELGVIYSSEKSGALAEGFLSIVATLKFEQQLRSQLIKAVSYPLIMLCLALVVIGGYAVKVFPAFERVIPTSRWPGVTQVLYSFGTELYHGLWIHIIVVFVVVVILVRLVMYNITGSLRNNILDRILPFSAYRKMSASLFLNSLSAMLRNNIPLNESLDVIRLNSNRWMRNHLTVMQNNMALGQPYGKAMNTGLLGASELLNISLYSSLPSFFDVLQAVSDRARKDIEENIERLAGILRSLATLVLGGCVVWVFGALYALSDAISQMSSFH
;
A
#
# COMPACT_ATOMS: atom_id res chain seq x y z
N GLU A 1 0.53 -16.98 13.35
CA GLU A 1 0.97 -18.39 13.28
C GLU A 1 1.17 -19.02 14.65
N LEU A 2 2.06 -18.50 15.51
CA LEU A 2 2.30 -19.06 16.86
C LEU A 2 1.03 -19.20 17.72
N GLY A 3 0.09 -18.26 17.63
CA GLY A 3 -1.19 -18.37 18.35
C GLY A 3 -2.10 -19.48 17.86
N VAL A 4 -2.08 -19.77 16.56
CA VAL A 4 -2.83 -20.90 15.97
C VAL A 4 -2.19 -22.22 16.41
N ILE A 5 -0.86 -22.33 16.34
CA ILE A 5 -0.11 -23.51 16.82
C ILE A 5 -0.41 -23.78 18.30
N TYR A 6 -0.26 -22.76 19.16
CA TYR A 6 -0.55 -22.87 20.58
C TYR A 6 -1.98 -23.36 20.84
N SER A 7 -2.95 -22.83 20.08
CA SER A 7 -4.35 -23.23 20.23
C SER A 7 -4.66 -24.64 19.79
N SER A 8 -4.04 -25.07 18.69
CA SER A 8 -4.22 -26.41 18.14
C SER A 8 -3.49 -27.48 18.93
N GLU A 9 -2.38 -27.12 19.58
CA GLU A 9 -1.69 -27.98 20.55
C GLU A 9 -2.54 -28.17 21.81
N LYS A 10 -3.13 -27.08 22.32
CA LYS A 10 -4.03 -27.14 23.49
C LYS A 10 -5.32 -27.90 23.24
N SER A 11 -5.90 -27.82 22.03
CA SER A 11 -7.14 -28.52 21.68
C SER A 11 -6.93 -29.93 21.12
N GLY A 12 -5.68 -30.34 20.88
CA GLY A 12 -5.37 -31.62 20.22
C GLY A 12 -5.65 -31.65 18.71
N ALA A 13 -6.07 -30.52 18.12
CA ALA A 13 -6.43 -30.39 16.70
C ALA A 13 -5.26 -29.87 15.84
N LEU A 14 -4.07 -30.45 16.00
CA LEU A 14 -2.84 -30.00 15.33
C LEU A 14 -2.97 -29.98 13.80
N ALA A 15 -3.62 -30.99 13.23
CA ALA A 15 -3.80 -31.13 11.78
C ALA A 15 -4.62 -29.96 11.20
N GLU A 16 -5.72 -29.59 11.85
CA GLU A 16 -6.58 -28.47 11.45
C GLU A 16 -5.86 -27.13 11.62
N GLY A 17 -5.06 -27.00 12.69
CA GLY A 17 -4.17 -25.85 12.90
C GLY A 17 -3.19 -25.63 11.77
N PHE A 18 -2.48 -26.68 11.36
CA PHE A 18 -1.53 -26.61 10.24
C PHE A 18 -2.23 -26.29 8.91
N LEU A 19 -3.40 -26.85 8.64
CA LEU A 19 -4.18 -26.51 7.45
C LEU A 19 -4.58 -25.02 7.43
N SER A 20 -4.97 -24.46 8.56
CA SER A 20 -5.29 -23.03 8.71
C SER A 20 -4.06 -22.13 8.48
N ILE A 21 -2.90 -22.55 8.97
CA ILE A 21 -1.61 -21.86 8.71
C ILE A 21 -1.28 -21.88 7.23
N VAL A 22 -1.37 -23.03 6.57
CA VAL A 22 -1.15 -23.16 5.12
C VAL A 22 -2.10 -22.25 4.33
N ALA A 23 -3.37 -22.18 4.71
CA ALA A 23 -4.35 -21.29 4.07
C ALA A 23 -4.01 -19.80 4.28
N THR A 24 -3.45 -19.43 5.43
CA THR A 24 -3.02 -18.06 5.72
C THR A 24 -1.76 -17.70 4.94
N LEU A 25 -0.75 -18.58 4.90
CA LEU A 25 0.47 -18.38 4.11
C LEU A 25 0.19 -18.26 2.62
N LYS A 26 -0.69 -19.11 2.07
CA LYS A 26 -1.12 -19.02 0.67
C LYS A 26 -1.76 -17.67 0.36
N PHE A 27 -2.63 -17.18 1.26
CA PHE A 27 -3.26 -15.88 1.12
C PHE A 27 -2.24 -14.74 1.18
N GLU A 28 -1.32 -14.74 2.15
CA GLU A 28 -0.24 -13.75 2.23
C GLU A 28 0.64 -13.74 0.97
N GLN A 29 0.97 -14.91 0.45
CA GLN A 29 1.74 -15.05 -0.78
C GLN A 29 0.96 -14.51 -2.00
N GLN A 30 -0.34 -14.79 -2.09
CA GLN A 30 -1.22 -14.27 -3.13
C GLN A 30 -1.30 -12.74 -3.06
N LEU A 31 -1.55 -12.16 -1.88
CA LEU A 31 -1.57 -10.71 -1.68
C LEU A 31 -0.23 -10.08 -2.06
N ARG A 32 0.89 -10.67 -1.61
CA ARG A 32 2.23 -10.19 -1.95
C ARG A 32 2.46 -10.21 -3.47
N SER A 33 2.05 -11.28 -4.15
CA SER A 33 2.15 -11.39 -5.61
C SER A 33 1.31 -10.33 -6.31
N GLN A 34 0.07 -10.10 -5.87
CA GLN A 34 -0.79 -9.06 -6.41
C GLN A 34 -0.21 -7.66 -6.19
N LEU A 35 0.34 -7.37 -5.00
CA LEU A 35 0.99 -6.10 -4.70
C LEU A 35 2.24 -5.86 -5.56
N ILE A 36 3.08 -6.89 -5.73
CA ILE A 36 4.25 -6.80 -6.62
C ILE A 36 3.78 -6.50 -8.04
N LYS A 37 2.80 -7.23 -8.56
CA LYS A 37 2.24 -6.99 -9.90
C LYS A 37 1.64 -5.59 -10.04
N ALA A 38 0.95 -5.10 -9.01
CA ALA A 38 0.35 -3.77 -8.99
C ALA A 38 1.38 -2.63 -9.09
N VAL A 39 2.55 -2.81 -8.47
CA VAL A 39 3.63 -1.80 -8.46
C VAL A 39 4.59 -1.94 -9.65
N SER A 40 4.83 -3.16 -10.13
CA SER A 40 5.75 -3.42 -11.23
C SER A 40 5.36 -2.69 -12.52
N TYR A 41 4.07 -2.67 -12.86
CA TYR A 41 3.63 -2.01 -14.11
C TYR A 41 3.89 -0.49 -14.11
N PRO A 42 3.45 0.29 -13.09
CA PRO A 42 3.81 1.70 -12.99
C PRO A 42 5.30 1.98 -13.03
N LEU A 43 6.11 1.14 -12.37
CA LEU A 43 7.56 1.31 -12.30
C LEU A 43 8.21 1.13 -13.68
N ILE A 44 7.78 0.12 -14.44
CA ILE A 44 8.25 -0.10 -15.82
C ILE A 44 7.90 1.11 -16.71
N MET A 45 6.67 1.62 -16.61
CA MET A 45 6.22 2.77 -17.40
C MET A 45 6.98 4.05 -17.04
N LEU A 46 7.23 4.29 -15.75
CA LEU A 46 8.04 5.42 -15.29
C LEU A 46 9.48 5.32 -15.81
N CYS A 47 10.10 4.14 -15.70
CA CYS A 47 11.44 3.90 -16.24
C CYS A 47 11.49 4.14 -17.74
N LEU A 48 10.48 3.66 -18.49
CA LEU A 48 10.41 3.89 -19.93
C LEU A 48 10.31 5.38 -20.27
N ALA A 49 9.45 6.13 -19.56
CA ALA A 49 9.32 7.57 -19.74
C ALA A 49 10.65 8.31 -19.49
N LEU A 50 11.34 7.97 -18.41
CA LEU A 50 12.65 8.54 -18.07
C LEU A 50 13.71 8.22 -19.14
N VAL A 51 13.75 6.97 -19.63
CA VAL A 51 14.66 6.56 -20.72
C VAL A 51 14.39 7.34 -22.00
N VAL A 52 13.12 7.53 -22.36
CA VAL A 52 12.74 8.33 -23.53
C VAL A 52 13.21 9.77 -23.37
N ILE A 53 12.90 10.43 -22.25
CA ILE A 53 13.30 11.82 -22.01
C ILE A 53 14.83 11.98 -22.04
N GLY A 54 15.57 11.13 -21.32
CA GLY A 54 17.02 11.17 -21.31
C GLY A 54 17.62 10.86 -22.68
N GLY A 55 17.06 9.90 -23.42
CA GLY A 55 17.48 9.55 -24.78
C GLY A 55 17.34 10.71 -25.75
N TYR A 56 16.21 11.40 -25.75
CA TYR A 56 16.00 12.60 -26.57
C TYR A 56 16.95 13.74 -26.18
N ALA A 57 17.15 13.98 -24.88
CA ALA A 57 18.06 14.99 -24.37
C ALA A 57 19.52 14.75 -24.79
N VAL A 58 20.00 13.51 -24.79
CA VAL A 58 21.41 13.22 -25.09
C VAL A 58 21.67 12.98 -26.58
N LYS A 59 20.69 12.52 -27.35
CA LYS A 59 20.89 12.14 -28.77
C LYS A 59 20.25 13.09 -29.77
N VAL A 60 19.08 13.65 -29.46
CA VAL A 60 18.28 14.41 -30.42
C VAL A 60 18.51 15.92 -30.26
N PHE A 61 18.31 16.45 -29.05
CA PHE A 61 18.43 17.89 -28.78
C PHE A 61 19.82 18.50 -29.06
N PRO A 62 20.97 17.80 -28.85
CA PRO A 62 22.28 18.38 -29.16
C PRO A 62 22.51 18.66 -30.64
N ALA A 63 21.78 17.99 -31.54
CA ALA A 63 21.81 18.30 -32.97
C ALA A 63 21.21 19.69 -33.26
N PHE A 64 20.15 20.05 -32.53
CA PHE A 64 19.51 21.36 -32.63
C PHE A 64 20.33 22.47 -31.97
N GLU A 65 21.08 22.14 -30.90
CA GLU A 65 21.91 23.11 -30.17
C GLU A 65 23.03 23.68 -31.05
N ARG A 66 23.52 22.88 -32.00
CA ARG A 66 24.50 23.31 -33.01
C ARG A 66 23.93 24.31 -34.02
N VAL A 67 22.60 24.36 -34.17
CA VAL A 67 21.92 25.24 -35.13
C VAL A 67 21.43 26.51 -34.44
N ILE A 68 20.83 26.38 -33.27
CA ILE A 68 20.31 27.50 -32.48
C ILE A 68 20.75 27.33 -31.02
N PRO A 69 21.32 28.37 -30.39
CA PRO A 69 21.69 28.31 -28.98
C PRO A 69 20.47 28.05 -28.10
N THR A 70 20.66 27.26 -27.04
CA THR A 70 19.62 26.84 -26.10
C THR A 70 18.84 28.01 -25.50
N SER A 71 19.47 29.19 -25.34
CA SER A 71 18.83 30.41 -24.83
C SER A 71 17.67 30.92 -25.69
N ARG A 72 17.63 30.56 -26.97
CA ARG A 72 16.56 30.92 -27.90
C ARG A 72 15.48 29.85 -28.06
N TRP A 73 15.64 28.71 -27.39
CA TRP A 73 14.64 27.64 -27.44
C TRP A 73 13.39 28.02 -26.65
N PRO A 74 12.20 27.53 -27.05
CA PRO A 74 11.00 27.66 -26.24
C PRO A 74 11.18 27.05 -24.84
N GLY A 75 10.57 27.67 -23.83
CA GLY A 75 10.73 27.24 -22.43
C GLY A 75 10.35 25.77 -22.19
N VAL A 76 9.32 25.26 -22.88
CA VAL A 76 8.90 23.84 -22.79
C VAL A 76 10.03 22.90 -23.23
N THR A 77 10.79 23.27 -24.26
CA THR A 77 11.93 22.52 -24.79
C THR A 77 13.16 22.65 -23.90
N GLN A 78 13.42 23.86 -23.37
CA GLN A 78 14.53 24.09 -22.44
C GLN A 78 14.39 23.23 -21.18
N VAL A 79 13.22 23.19 -20.55
CA VAL A 79 12.98 22.40 -19.34
C VAL A 79 13.13 20.90 -19.61
N LEU A 80 12.65 20.41 -20.76
CA LEU A 80 12.79 19.01 -21.14
C LEU A 80 14.27 18.65 -21.35
N TYR A 81 15.03 19.51 -22.05
CA TYR A 81 16.45 19.31 -22.30
C TYR A 81 17.27 19.34 -21.00
N SER A 82 17.06 20.34 -20.14
CA SER A 82 17.75 20.44 -18.85
C SER A 82 17.42 19.24 -17.97
N PHE A 83 16.14 18.85 -17.87
CA PHE A 83 15.75 17.69 -17.07
C PHE A 83 16.37 16.39 -17.61
N GLY A 84 16.32 16.16 -18.92
CA GLY A 84 16.86 14.94 -19.52
C GLY A 84 18.40 14.87 -19.49
N THR A 85 19.10 15.99 -19.59
CA THR A 85 20.57 16.04 -19.43
C THR A 85 20.97 15.78 -17.98
N GLU A 86 20.33 16.43 -17.00
CA GLU A 86 20.54 16.13 -15.57
C GLU A 86 20.22 14.66 -15.24
N LEU A 87 19.17 14.10 -15.86
CA LEU A 87 18.86 12.69 -15.75
C LEU A 87 20.01 11.79 -16.23
N TYR A 88 20.68 12.14 -17.32
CA TYR A 88 21.88 11.44 -17.78
C TYR A 88 23.07 11.61 -16.82
N HIS A 89 23.24 12.81 -16.25
CA HIS A 89 24.35 13.15 -15.35
C HIS A 89 24.24 12.58 -13.93
N GLY A 90 23.12 11.93 -13.57
CA GLY A 90 22.99 11.24 -12.29
C GLY A 90 21.77 11.63 -11.45
N LEU A 91 20.87 12.46 -11.97
CA LEU A 91 19.62 12.79 -11.27
C LEU A 91 18.75 11.55 -11.01
N TRP A 92 18.88 10.48 -11.80
CA TRP A 92 18.24 9.19 -11.54
C TRP A 92 18.61 8.59 -10.17
N ILE A 93 19.86 8.79 -9.70
CA ILE A 93 20.31 8.35 -8.38
C ILE A 93 19.53 9.09 -7.29
N HIS A 94 19.36 10.42 -7.45
CA HIS A 94 18.60 11.24 -6.52
C HIS A 94 17.12 10.80 -6.46
N ILE A 95 16.51 10.50 -7.62
CA ILE A 95 15.14 9.96 -7.68
C ILE A 95 15.04 8.64 -6.90
N ILE A 96 15.99 7.72 -7.09
CA ILE A 96 16.02 6.44 -6.37
C ILE A 96 16.20 6.65 -4.87
N VAL A 97 17.13 7.52 -4.46
CA VAL A 97 17.38 7.82 -3.04
C VAL A 97 16.14 8.41 -2.39
N VAL A 98 15.50 9.39 -3.03
CA VAL A 98 14.24 9.98 -2.54
C VAL A 98 13.15 8.91 -2.43
N PHE A 99 13.01 8.05 -3.45
CA PHE A 99 12.04 6.96 -3.42
C PHE A 99 12.29 6.00 -2.24
N VAL A 100 13.54 5.57 -2.03
CA VAL A 100 13.91 4.68 -0.92
C VAL A 100 13.65 5.35 0.43
N VAL A 101 14.03 6.62 0.60
CA VAL A 101 13.79 7.38 1.84
C VAL A 101 12.29 7.49 2.13
N VAL A 102 11.47 7.82 1.11
CA VAL A 102 10.01 7.88 1.26
C VAL A 102 9.45 6.53 1.68
N VAL A 103 9.88 5.43 1.05
CA VAL A 103 9.43 4.07 1.41
C VAL A 103 9.81 3.73 2.86
N ILE A 104 11.03 4.06 3.29
CA ILE A 104 11.49 3.84 4.67
C ILE A 104 10.65 4.67 5.66
N LEU A 105 10.44 5.96 5.37
CA LEU A 105 9.64 6.84 6.22
C LEU A 105 8.20 6.34 6.33
N VAL A 106 7.56 5.98 5.21
CA VAL A 106 6.20 5.42 5.21
C VAL A 106 6.16 4.13 6.02
N ARG A 107 7.17 3.26 5.92
CA ARG A 107 7.27 2.03 6.73
C ARG A 107 7.42 2.32 8.22
N LEU A 108 8.28 3.27 8.60
CA LEU A 108 8.46 3.69 9.99
C LEU A 108 7.17 4.26 10.56
N VAL A 109 6.49 5.13 9.80
CA VAL A 109 5.18 5.70 10.16
C VAL A 109 4.13 4.60 10.30
N MET A 110 4.10 3.62 9.39
CA MET A 110 3.17 2.48 9.45
C MET A 110 3.33 1.65 10.72
N TYR A 111 4.57 1.44 11.18
CA TYR A 111 4.85 0.49 12.26
C TYR A 111 4.86 1.14 13.66
N ASN A 112 5.26 2.41 13.75
CA ASN A 112 5.57 3.07 15.02
C ASN A 112 4.56 4.13 15.47
N ILE A 113 3.87 4.80 14.55
CA ILE A 113 2.96 5.90 14.92
C ILE A 113 1.64 5.34 15.45
N THR A 114 1.21 5.84 16.61
CA THR A 114 0.00 5.43 17.35
C THR A 114 -0.80 6.67 17.77
N GLY A 115 -2.07 6.50 18.14
CA GLY A 115 -2.91 7.57 18.70
C GLY A 115 -4.06 8.04 17.79
N SER A 116 -4.84 9.03 18.25
CA SER A 116 -6.06 9.46 17.54
C SER A 116 -5.76 10.06 16.17
N LEU A 117 -4.62 10.73 16.02
CA LEU A 117 -4.16 11.32 14.77
C LEU A 117 -3.92 10.25 13.70
N ARG A 118 -3.40 9.08 14.12
CA ARG A 118 -3.24 7.92 13.25
C ARG A 118 -4.59 7.34 12.83
N ASN A 119 -5.45 7.06 13.81
CA ASN A 119 -6.72 6.35 13.59
C ASN A 119 -7.72 7.19 12.80
N ASN A 120 -7.73 8.51 12.99
CA ASN A 120 -8.73 9.40 12.39
C ASN A 120 -8.31 9.94 11.02
N ILE A 121 -7.01 10.15 10.79
CA ILE A 121 -6.51 10.84 9.59
C ILE A 121 -5.75 9.86 8.70
N LEU A 122 -4.65 9.30 9.21
CA LEU A 122 -3.77 8.46 8.38
C LEU A 122 -4.46 7.18 7.94
N ASP A 123 -5.19 6.48 8.82
CA ASP A 123 -5.84 5.21 8.48
C ASP A 123 -7.04 5.37 7.52
N ARG A 124 -7.40 6.60 7.13
CA ARG A 124 -8.35 6.89 6.04
C ARG A 124 -7.65 7.06 4.69
N ILE A 125 -6.34 7.28 4.69
CA ILE A 125 -5.52 7.52 3.51
C ILE A 125 -4.79 6.23 3.14
N LEU A 126 -4.56 6.01 1.84
CA LEU A 126 -3.75 4.90 1.37
C LEU A 126 -2.26 5.27 1.41
N PRO A 127 -1.33 4.39 1.83
CA PRO A 127 -1.40 2.93 2.03
C PRO A 127 -1.89 2.46 3.41
N PHE A 128 -2.10 3.38 4.34
CA PHE A 128 -2.38 3.09 5.75
C PHE A 128 -3.74 2.40 5.97
N SER A 129 -4.77 2.81 5.24
CA SER A 129 -6.09 2.16 5.25
C SER A 129 -6.03 0.69 4.86
N ALA A 130 -5.24 0.34 3.83
CA ALA A 130 -5.04 -1.04 3.38
C ALA A 130 -4.32 -1.87 4.44
N TYR A 131 -3.26 -1.29 5.04
CA TYR A 131 -2.54 -1.92 6.14
C TYR A 131 -3.45 -2.20 7.35
N ARG A 132 -4.28 -1.23 7.74
CA ARG A 132 -5.26 -1.40 8.83
C ARG A 132 -6.23 -2.56 8.54
N LYS A 133 -6.85 -2.58 7.36
CA LYS A 133 -7.80 -3.64 6.98
C LYS A 133 -7.15 -5.03 6.96
N MET A 134 -5.94 -5.15 6.40
CA MET A 134 -5.18 -6.39 6.40
C MET A 134 -4.88 -6.87 7.82
N SER A 135 -4.40 -5.96 8.67
CA SER A 135 -4.07 -6.27 10.06
C SER A 135 -5.32 -6.63 10.88
N ALA A 136 -6.46 -5.98 10.63
CA ALA A 136 -7.74 -6.31 11.24
C ALA A 136 -8.23 -7.70 10.83
N SER A 137 -8.11 -8.07 9.56
CA SER A 137 -8.48 -9.41 9.07
C SER A 137 -7.61 -10.51 9.70
N LEU A 138 -6.29 -10.32 9.75
CA LEU A 138 -5.37 -11.26 10.40
C LEU A 138 -5.65 -11.41 11.91
N PHE A 139 -5.98 -10.29 12.57
CA PHE A 139 -6.39 -10.28 13.97
C PHE A 139 -7.67 -11.10 14.17
N LEU A 140 -8.74 -10.82 13.42
CA LEU A 140 -10.03 -11.53 13.55
C LEU A 140 -9.91 -13.02 13.23
N ASN A 141 -9.12 -13.39 12.22
CA ASN A 141 -8.88 -14.77 11.87
C ASN A 141 -8.13 -15.52 12.99
N SER A 142 -7.08 -14.92 13.54
CA SER A 142 -6.33 -15.49 14.66
C SER A 142 -7.20 -15.64 15.90
N LEU A 143 -7.99 -14.60 16.21
CA LEU A 143 -8.91 -14.59 17.34
C LEU A 143 -9.98 -15.69 17.20
N SER A 144 -10.58 -15.84 16.01
CA SER A 144 -11.55 -16.89 15.71
C SER A 144 -11.00 -18.28 15.97
N ALA A 145 -9.80 -18.57 15.45
CA ALA A 145 -9.16 -19.87 15.62
C ALA A 145 -8.89 -20.21 17.10
N MET A 146 -8.42 -19.23 17.88
CA MET A 146 -8.14 -19.45 19.30
C MET A 146 -9.42 -19.66 20.11
N LEU A 147 -10.44 -18.83 19.86
CA LEU A 147 -11.73 -18.97 20.55
C LEU A 147 -12.40 -20.31 20.20
N ARG A 148 -12.32 -20.81 18.94
CA ARG A 148 -12.84 -22.15 18.54
C ARG A 148 -12.20 -23.27 19.35
N ASN A 149 -10.94 -23.11 19.71
CA ASN A 149 -10.17 -24.03 20.54
C ASN A 149 -10.41 -23.81 22.05
N ASN A 150 -11.50 -23.13 22.43
CA ASN A 150 -11.88 -22.82 23.81
C ASN A 150 -10.82 -22.01 24.58
N ILE A 151 -9.93 -21.29 23.89
CA ILE A 151 -9.02 -20.36 24.57
C ILE A 151 -9.81 -19.13 25.00
N PRO A 152 -9.68 -18.67 26.26
CA PRO A 152 -10.30 -17.43 26.71
C PRO A 152 -9.89 -16.22 25.86
N LEU A 153 -10.81 -15.28 25.68
CA LEU A 153 -10.57 -14.09 24.86
C LEU A 153 -9.35 -13.27 25.32
N ASN A 154 -9.21 -13.06 26.63
CA ASN A 154 -8.09 -12.29 27.19
C ASN A 154 -6.73 -12.96 26.90
N GLU A 155 -6.65 -14.28 27.05
CA GLU A 155 -5.44 -15.06 26.74
C GLU A 155 -5.13 -15.00 25.23
N SER A 156 -6.16 -15.09 24.39
CA SER A 156 -6.01 -14.96 22.94
C SER A 156 -5.43 -13.59 22.54
N LEU A 157 -5.90 -12.50 23.16
CA LEU A 157 -5.36 -11.15 22.93
C LEU A 157 -3.89 -11.03 23.37
N ASP A 158 -3.51 -11.65 24.49
CA ASP A 158 -2.13 -11.65 24.95
C ASP A 158 -1.20 -12.37 23.97
N VAL A 159 -1.62 -13.54 23.46
CA VAL A 159 -0.83 -14.31 22.49
C VAL A 159 -0.67 -13.56 21.17
N ILE A 160 -1.73 -12.91 20.67
CA ILE A 160 -1.65 -12.09 19.45
C ILE A 160 -0.73 -10.88 19.66
N ARG A 161 -0.75 -10.27 20.86
CA ARG A 161 0.05 -9.09 21.19
C ARG A 161 1.55 -9.36 21.15
N LEU A 162 1.99 -10.58 21.48
CA LEU A 162 3.42 -10.97 21.46
C LEU A 162 4.06 -10.75 20.07
N ASN A 163 3.34 -11.10 19.00
CA ASN A 163 3.82 -10.98 17.61
C ASN A 163 3.36 -9.71 16.89
N SER A 164 2.69 -8.80 17.61
CA SER A 164 2.15 -7.58 17.04
C SER A 164 3.17 -6.45 17.06
N ASN A 165 3.08 -5.54 16.09
CA ASN A 165 3.89 -4.33 16.07
C ASN A 165 3.39 -3.28 17.07
N ARG A 166 4.12 -2.17 17.25
CA ARG A 166 3.76 -1.13 18.20
C ARG A 166 2.35 -0.57 17.94
N TRP A 167 1.98 -0.37 16.67
CA TRP A 167 0.65 0.09 16.29
C TRP A 167 -0.46 -0.87 16.73
N MET A 168 -0.39 -2.14 16.35
CA MET A 168 -1.36 -3.17 16.72
C MET A 168 -1.38 -3.43 18.23
N ARG A 169 -0.21 -3.46 18.89
CA ARG A 169 -0.11 -3.60 20.35
C ARG A 169 -0.90 -2.51 21.07
N ASN A 170 -0.83 -1.26 20.61
CA ASN A 170 -1.60 -0.17 21.19
C ASN A 170 -3.12 -0.44 21.12
N HIS A 171 -3.62 -0.91 19.97
CA HIS A 171 -5.03 -1.30 19.84
C HIS A 171 -5.40 -2.43 20.80
N LEU A 172 -4.60 -3.51 20.85
CA LEU A 172 -4.85 -4.66 21.72
C LEU A 172 -4.85 -4.29 23.21
N THR A 173 -3.92 -3.42 23.64
CA THR A 173 -3.88 -2.91 25.01
C THR A 173 -5.13 -2.11 25.36
N VAL A 174 -5.62 -1.26 24.45
CA VAL A 174 -6.87 -0.51 24.67
C VAL A 174 -8.06 -1.47 24.74
N MET A 175 -8.11 -2.51 23.90
CA MET A 175 -9.17 -3.51 23.94
C MET A 175 -9.22 -4.22 25.30
N GLN A 176 -8.08 -4.70 25.80
CA GLN A 176 -7.99 -5.38 27.09
C GLN A 176 -8.37 -4.47 28.25
N ASN A 177 -7.92 -3.21 28.25
CA ASN A 177 -8.30 -2.25 29.27
C ASN A 177 -9.82 -2.00 29.28
N ASN A 178 -10.45 -1.85 28.12
CA ASN A 178 -11.89 -1.67 28.04
C ASN A 178 -12.66 -2.91 28.53
N MET A 179 -12.15 -4.12 28.25
CA MET A 179 -12.73 -5.37 28.76
C MET A 179 -12.57 -5.49 30.28
N ALA A 180 -11.41 -5.11 30.82
CA ALA A 180 -11.17 -5.09 32.27
C ALA A 180 -12.11 -4.11 33.00
N LEU A 181 -12.54 -3.03 32.33
CA LEU A 181 -13.56 -2.10 32.81
C LEU A 181 -15.00 -2.63 32.69
N GLY A 182 -15.20 -3.87 32.22
CA GLY A 182 -16.52 -4.50 32.08
C GLY A 182 -17.33 -4.01 30.87
N GLN A 183 -16.70 -3.36 29.89
CA GLN A 183 -17.43 -2.94 28.69
C GLN A 183 -17.86 -4.15 27.84
N PRO A 184 -19.04 -4.10 27.19
CA PRO A 184 -19.46 -5.13 26.23
C PRO A 184 -18.44 -5.28 25.10
N TYR A 185 -18.24 -6.50 24.60
CA TYR A 185 -17.19 -6.82 23.62
C TYR A 185 -17.16 -5.90 22.39
N GLY A 186 -18.33 -5.60 21.80
CA GLY A 186 -18.42 -4.67 20.67
C GLY A 186 -17.89 -3.27 20.99
N LYS A 187 -18.15 -2.75 22.19
CA LYS A 187 -17.63 -1.45 22.64
C LYS A 187 -16.15 -1.55 23.02
N ALA A 188 -15.76 -2.64 23.68
CA ALA A 188 -14.39 -2.84 24.11
C ALA A 188 -13.41 -2.97 22.93
N MET A 189 -13.84 -3.62 21.84
CA MET A 189 -13.05 -3.77 20.61
C MET A 189 -13.06 -2.52 19.71
N ASN A 190 -13.87 -1.50 20.02
CA ASN A 190 -13.93 -0.27 19.23
C ASN A 190 -12.74 0.65 19.52
N THR A 191 -11.60 0.35 18.91
CA THR A 191 -10.34 1.11 19.04
C THR A 191 -9.95 1.85 17.76
N GLY A 192 -10.77 1.77 16.71
CA GLY A 192 -10.46 2.26 15.36
C GLY A 192 -9.73 1.25 14.46
N LEU A 193 -9.41 0.06 14.97
CA LEU A 193 -8.86 -1.06 14.17
C LEU A 193 -9.92 -1.70 13.27
N LEU A 194 -11.07 -2.03 13.85
CA LEU A 194 -12.20 -2.68 13.19
C LEU A 194 -13.15 -1.64 12.58
N GLY A 195 -13.78 -1.99 11.46
CA GLY A 195 -14.82 -1.16 10.85
C GLY A 195 -16.15 -1.28 11.59
N ALA A 196 -17.09 -0.41 11.22
CA ALA A 196 -18.41 -0.34 11.85
C ALA A 196 -19.20 -1.65 11.68
N SER A 197 -19.10 -2.28 10.50
CA SER A 197 -19.80 -3.54 10.19
C SER A 197 -19.26 -4.70 11.04
N GLU A 198 -17.95 -4.79 11.21
CA GLU A 198 -17.32 -5.84 12.03
C GLU A 198 -17.68 -5.67 13.52
N LEU A 199 -17.66 -4.44 14.04
CA LEU A 199 -18.04 -4.15 15.42
C LEU A 199 -19.51 -4.47 15.70
N LEU A 200 -20.40 -4.14 14.76
CA LEU A 200 -21.83 -4.47 14.85
C LEU A 200 -22.02 -5.98 14.92
N ASN A 201 -21.37 -6.74 14.04
CA ASN A 201 -21.44 -8.20 14.04
C ASN A 201 -20.91 -8.77 15.37
N ILE A 202 -19.77 -8.30 15.86
CA ILE A 202 -19.25 -8.76 17.15
C ILE A 202 -20.26 -8.49 18.27
N SER A 203 -20.88 -7.31 18.30
CA SER A 203 -21.87 -6.97 19.31
C SER A 203 -23.14 -7.80 19.26
N LEU A 204 -23.58 -8.21 18.07
CA LEU A 204 -24.81 -8.98 17.89
C LEU A 204 -24.58 -10.48 18.14
N TYR A 205 -23.42 -11.00 17.74
CA TYR A 205 -23.16 -12.43 17.72
C TYR A 205 -22.32 -12.94 18.90
N SER A 206 -21.74 -12.06 19.74
CA SER A 206 -20.86 -12.48 20.85
C SER A 206 -21.51 -13.42 21.87
N SER A 207 -22.83 -13.45 21.93
CA SER A 207 -23.60 -14.28 22.88
C SER A 207 -24.13 -15.57 22.25
N LEU A 208 -23.86 -15.82 20.97
CA LEU A 208 -24.39 -16.96 20.23
C LEU A 208 -23.39 -18.12 20.16
N PRO A 209 -23.82 -19.39 20.29
CA PRO A 209 -22.94 -20.55 20.16
C PRO A 209 -22.23 -20.66 18.81
N SER A 210 -22.82 -20.08 17.75
CA SER A 210 -22.29 -20.06 16.37
C SER A 210 -21.37 -18.88 16.08
N PHE A 211 -20.95 -18.11 17.09
CA PHE A 211 -20.07 -16.94 16.94
C PHE A 211 -18.81 -17.24 16.11
N PHE A 212 -18.28 -18.45 16.21
CA PHE A 212 -17.12 -18.91 15.44
C PHE A 212 -17.32 -18.89 13.93
N ASP A 213 -18.47 -19.38 13.46
CA ASP A 213 -18.77 -19.44 12.03
C ASP A 213 -19.06 -18.04 11.47
N VAL A 214 -19.60 -17.16 12.31
CA VAL A 214 -19.74 -15.73 12.00
C VAL A 214 -18.35 -15.08 11.87
N LEU A 215 -17.41 -15.33 12.78
CA LEU A 215 -16.05 -14.78 12.67
C LEU A 215 -15.33 -15.28 11.41
N GLN A 216 -15.55 -16.55 11.01
CA GLN A 216 -14.98 -17.10 9.79
C GLN A 216 -15.54 -16.40 8.54
N ALA A 217 -16.87 -16.26 8.47
CA ALA A 217 -17.52 -15.56 7.36
C ALA A 217 -17.07 -14.09 7.26
N VAL A 218 -16.88 -13.42 8.41
CA VAL A 218 -16.33 -12.06 8.48
C VAL A 218 -14.88 -12.03 8.01
N SER A 219 -14.05 -13.00 8.42
CA SER A 219 -12.66 -13.13 7.95
C SER A 219 -12.62 -13.33 6.43
N ASP A 220 -13.42 -14.25 5.88
CA ASP A 220 -13.43 -14.54 4.45
C ASP A 220 -13.93 -13.35 3.62
N ARG A 221 -14.92 -12.60 4.13
CA ARG A 221 -15.35 -11.35 3.52
C ARG A 221 -14.27 -10.27 3.58
N ALA A 222 -13.60 -10.10 4.72
CA ALA A 222 -12.50 -9.16 4.85
C ALA A 222 -11.34 -9.51 3.89
N ARG A 223 -11.04 -10.80 3.69
CA ARG A 223 -10.05 -11.26 2.70
C ARG A 223 -10.43 -10.84 1.29
N LYS A 224 -11.67 -11.08 0.86
CA LYS A 224 -12.19 -10.63 -0.44
C LYS A 224 -12.14 -9.12 -0.60
N ASP A 225 -12.55 -8.38 0.43
CA ASP A 225 -12.49 -6.92 0.42
C ASP A 225 -11.06 -6.42 0.26
N ILE A 226 -10.06 -7.08 0.87
CA ILE A 226 -8.65 -6.73 0.70
C ILE A 226 -8.21 -6.96 -0.75
N GLU A 227 -8.53 -8.11 -1.34
CA GLU A 227 -8.21 -8.42 -2.74
C GLU A 227 -8.82 -7.38 -3.69
N GLU A 228 -10.12 -7.07 -3.56
CA GLU A 228 -10.78 -6.05 -4.36
C GLU A 228 -10.15 -4.66 -4.20
N ASN A 229 -9.78 -4.29 -2.97
CA ASN A 229 -9.12 -3.01 -2.73
C ASN A 229 -7.74 -2.97 -3.41
N ILE A 230 -6.96 -4.05 -3.38
CA ILE A 230 -5.68 -4.14 -4.08
C ILE A 230 -5.88 -4.03 -5.59
N GLU A 231 -6.89 -4.69 -6.15
CA GLU A 231 -7.19 -4.61 -7.58
C GLU A 231 -7.61 -3.20 -8.01
N ARG A 232 -8.48 -2.54 -7.25
CA ARG A 232 -8.89 -1.15 -7.52
C ARG A 232 -7.68 -0.22 -7.49
N LEU A 233 -6.79 -0.40 -6.53
CA LEU A 233 -5.55 0.38 -6.44
C LEU A 233 -4.59 0.10 -7.58
N ALA A 234 -4.40 -1.16 -7.93
CA ALA A 234 -3.61 -1.55 -9.09
C ALA A 234 -4.17 -0.89 -10.36
N GLY A 235 -5.49 -0.84 -10.50
CA GLY A 235 -6.19 -0.11 -11.56
C GLY A 235 -5.87 1.38 -11.58
N ILE A 236 -6.01 2.07 -10.45
CA ILE A 236 -5.71 3.51 -10.35
C ILE A 236 -4.24 3.80 -10.66
N LEU A 237 -3.32 3.02 -10.09
CA LEU A 237 -1.88 3.16 -10.35
C LEU A 237 -1.55 2.92 -11.82
N ARG A 238 -2.19 1.93 -12.45
CA ARG A 238 -2.05 1.66 -13.89
C ARG A 238 -2.52 2.86 -14.70
N SER A 239 -3.72 3.38 -14.44
CA SER A 239 -4.24 4.56 -15.13
C SER A 239 -3.36 5.79 -14.97
N LEU A 240 -2.85 6.04 -13.75
CA LEU A 240 -1.95 7.16 -13.50
C LEU A 240 -0.61 6.98 -14.24
N ALA A 241 -0.04 5.78 -14.24
CA ALA A 241 1.19 5.49 -14.97
C ALA A 241 1.02 5.67 -16.48
N THR A 242 -0.11 5.21 -17.04
CA THR A 242 -0.45 5.44 -18.44
C THR A 242 -0.63 6.93 -18.74
N LEU A 243 -1.26 7.70 -17.84
CA LEU A 243 -1.40 9.15 -17.98
C LEU A 243 -0.04 9.86 -17.95
N VAL A 244 0.86 9.47 -17.06
CA VAL A 244 2.23 10.00 -16.98
C VAL A 244 3.01 9.69 -18.25
N LEU A 245 2.91 8.47 -18.79
CA LEU A 245 3.54 8.12 -20.05
C LEU A 245 2.95 8.92 -21.22
N GLY A 246 1.63 9.04 -21.29
CA GLY A 246 0.96 9.87 -22.31
C GLY A 246 1.39 11.33 -22.23
N GLY A 247 1.45 11.89 -21.02
CA GLY A 247 1.95 13.23 -20.76
C GLY A 247 3.42 13.40 -21.16
N CYS A 248 4.26 12.40 -20.89
CA CYS A 248 5.66 12.36 -21.34
C CYS A 248 5.75 12.42 -22.87
N VAL A 249 4.94 11.64 -23.59
CA VAL A 249 4.91 11.66 -25.06
C VAL A 249 4.48 13.04 -25.56
N VAL A 250 3.36 13.58 -25.05
CA VAL A 250 2.88 14.92 -25.42
C VAL A 250 3.93 15.98 -25.15
N TRP A 251 4.65 15.89 -24.03
CA TRP A 251 5.70 16.85 -23.69
C TRP A 251 6.88 16.79 -24.65
N VAL A 252 7.38 15.60 -24.99
CA VAL A 252 8.47 15.42 -25.97
C VAL A 252 8.07 15.95 -27.35
N PHE A 253 6.90 15.55 -27.85
CA PHE A 253 6.43 16.00 -29.16
C PHE A 253 6.15 17.51 -29.19
N GLY A 254 5.55 18.05 -28.12
CA GLY A 254 5.31 19.49 -27.99
C GLY A 254 6.62 20.30 -27.96
N ALA A 255 7.64 19.80 -27.26
CA ALA A 255 8.96 20.40 -27.24
C ALA A 255 9.65 20.39 -28.61
N LEU A 256 9.53 19.29 -29.36
CA LEU A 256 10.07 19.19 -30.72
C LEU A 256 9.34 20.11 -31.70
N TYR A 257 8.01 20.13 -31.64
CA TYR A 257 7.20 20.99 -32.50
C TYR A 257 7.50 22.47 -32.24
N ALA A 258 7.51 22.90 -30.97
CA ALA A 258 7.82 24.28 -30.60
C ALA A 258 9.24 24.67 -31.05
N LEU A 259 10.20 23.76 -30.93
CA LEU A 259 11.56 24.00 -31.40
C LEU A 259 11.63 24.13 -32.92
N SER A 260 10.93 23.27 -33.65
CA SER A 260 10.85 23.32 -35.12
C SER A 260 10.19 24.61 -35.61
N ASP A 261 9.14 25.08 -34.92
CA ASP A 261 8.46 26.34 -35.24
C ASP A 261 9.35 27.55 -34.95
N ALA A 262 10.10 27.53 -33.85
CA ALA A 262 11.09 28.58 -33.57
C ALA A 262 12.18 28.66 -34.65
N ILE A 263 12.62 27.50 -35.17
CA ILE A 263 13.60 27.44 -36.27
C ILE A 263 13.00 27.96 -37.58
N SER A 264 11.76 27.56 -37.91
CA SER A 264 11.11 27.97 -39.17
C SER A 264 10.89 29.49 -39.21
N GLN A 265 10.44 30.09 -38.10
CA GLN A 265 10.27 31.53 -37.99
C GLN A 265 11.60 32.26 -38.16
N MET A 266 12.71 31.76 -37.61
CA MET A 266 14.02 32.39 -37.82
C MET A 266 14.52 32.26 -39.25
N SER A 267 14.19 31.16 -39.94
CA SER A 267 14.59 30.96 -41.34
C SER A 267 13.81 31.82 -42.34
N SER A 268 12.60 32.28 -42.01
CA SER A 268 11.79 33.14 -42.88
C SER A 268 12.12 34.64 -42.79
N PHE A 269 13.01 35.03 -41.86
CA PHE A 269 13.51 36.41 -41.71
C PHE A 269 14.90 36.64 -42.37
N HIS A 270 15.38 35.68 -43.17
CA HIS A 270 16.54 35.83 -44.08
C HIS A 270 16.09 35.59 -45.52
#